data_AF-A0A2I2MPA8-F1
#
_entry.id   AF-A0A2I2MPA8-F1
#
_cell.length_a   1.000
_cell.length_b   1.000
_cell.length_c   1.000
_cell.angle_alpha   90.00
_cell.angle_beta   90.00
_cell.angle_gamma   90.00
#
_symmetry.space_group_name_H-M   'P 1'
#
loop_
_entity.id
_entity.type
_entity.pdbx_description
1 polymer ?
#
loop_
_entity_poly.entity_id
_entity_poly.type
_entity_poly.pdbx_seq_one_letter_code
_entity_poly.pdbx_strand_id
1 'polypeptide(L)'
;KNKVPHGIVMFTRLFELDPALLSLFSYKTKCSVVPDCLSSPEFLEHVTKVMVVIDAAVNHLDNLHSLEDFLLNLGKKHHAVGVKTQSFAVVGEALLHMLQCSLGASYTTALRQAWLNMYGIVVSAMSRGWAKNG
;
A
#
# COMPACT_ATOMS: atom_id res chain seq x y z
N LYS A 1 -3.46 -4.91 17.09
CA LYS A 1 -4.17 -3.64 16.84
C LYS A 1 -5.08 -3.80 15.62
N ASN A 2 -6.26 -3.17 15.62
CA ASN A 2 -7.20 -3.28 14.49
C ASN A 2 -6.55 -2.68 13.22
N LYS A 3 -6.35 -3.50 12.18
CA LYS A 3 -5.61 -3.11 10.96
C LYS A 3 -6.46 -2.24 10.03
N VAL A 4 -7.78 -2.38 10.10
CA VAL A 4 -8.73 -1.75 9.18
C VAL A 4 -8.80 -0.22 9.34
N PRO A 5 -8.92 0.37 10.55
CA PRO A 5 -9.01 1.83 10.69
C PRO A 5 -7.78 2.57 10.14
N HIS A 6 -6.58 2.04 10.40
CA HIS A 6 -5.34 2.58 9.85
C HIS A 6 -5.31 2.48 8.32
N GLY A 7 -5.69 1.33 7.79
CA GLY A 7 -5.77 1.13 6.35
C GLY A 7 -6.77 2.07 5.67
N ILE A 8 -7.91 2.38 6.31
CA ILE A 8 -8.87 3.38 5.80
C ILE A 8 -8.20 4.75 5.72
N VAL A 9 -7.50 5.22 6.76
CA VAL A 9 -6.77 6.50 6.74
C VAL A 9 -5.76 6.55 5.59
N MET A 10 -5.01 5.46 5.38
CA MET A 10 -4.06 5.35 4.28
C MET A 10 -4.76 5.46 2.91
N PHE A 11 -5.83 4.70 2.68
CA PHE A 11 -6.52 4.72 1.39
C PHE A 11 -7.31 6.01 1.12
N THR A 12 -7.87 6.64 2.15
CA THR A 12 -8.44 7.99 2.04
C THR A 12 -7.38 8.95 1.50
N ARG A 13 -6.19 8.96 2.13
CA ARG A 13 -5.10 9.82 1.68
C ARG A 13 -4.61 9.48 0.29
N LEU A 14 -4.57 8.20 -0.08
CA LEU A 14 -4.19 7.75 -1.42
C LEU A 14 -5.10 8.34 -2.49
N PHE A 15 -6.42 8.29 -2.29
CA PHE A 15 -7.38 8.81 -3.27
C PHE A 15 -7.48 10.35 -3.27
N GLU A 16 -7.13 11.02 -2.17
CA GLU A 16 -6.94 12.47 -2.17
C GLU A 16 -5.73 12.89 -3.02
N LEU A 17 -4.64 12.12 -2.96
CA LEU A 17 -3.41 12.41 -3.70
C LEU A 17 -3.53 12.02 -5.19
N ASP A 18 -4.21 10.93 -5.50
CA ASP A 18 -4.45 10.46 -6.87
C ASP A 18 -5.86 9.86 -7.01
N PRO A 19 -6.87 10.71 -7.31
CA PRO A 19 -8.26 10.27 -7.50
C PRO A 19 -8.43 9.26 -8.64
N ALA A 20 -7.53 9.25 -9.63
CA ALA A 20 -7.63 8.34 -10.77
C ALA A 20 -7.44 6.88 -10.35
N LEU A 21 -6.74 6.61 -9.24
CA LEU A 21 -6.57 5.26 -8.71
C LEU A 21 -7.89 4.62 -8.27
N LEU A 22 -8.93 5.41 -7.96
CA LEU A 22 -10.24 4.90 -7.61
C LEU A 22 -10.83 4.01 -8.72
N SER A 23 -10.55 4.36 -9.98
CA SER A 23 -11.03 3.62 -11.15
C SER A 23 -10.50 2.19 -11.23
N LEU A 24 -9.37 1.88 -10.57
CA LEU A 24 -8.81 0.53 -10.53
C LEU A 24 -9.61 -0.41 -9.60
N PHE A 25 -10.41 0.15 -8.69
CA PHE A 25 -11.22 -0.60 -7.74
C PHE A 25 -12.68 -0.79 -8.22
N SER A 26 -13.15 0.09 -9.10
CA SER A 26 -14.55 0.15 -9.54
C SER A 26 -15.07 -1.14 -10.20
N TYR A 27 -14.20 -1.91 -10.87
CA TYR A 27 -14.58 -3.17 -11.53
C TYR A 27 -15.09 -4.23 -10.55
N LYS A 28 -14.57 -4.25 -9.31
CA LYS A 28 -14.97 -5.24 -8.30
C LYS A 28 -15.92 -4.69 -7.25
N THR A 29 -15.78 -3.43 -6.88
CA THR A 29 -16.49 -2.85 -5.73
C THR A 29 -17.77 -2.09 -6.12
N LYS A 30 -18.02 -1.86 -7.43
CA LYS A 30 -19.09 -0.96 -7.92
C LYS A 30 -19.08 0.42 -7.25
N CYS A 31 -17.91 0.90 -6.85
CA CYS A 31 -17.80 2.17 -6.15
C CYS A 31 -17.36 3.28 -7.12
N SER A 32 -18.06 4.41 -7.08
CA SER A 32 -17.78 5.59 -7.92
C SER A 32 -17.23 6.77 -7.13
N VAL A 33 -17.34 6.75 -5.79
CA VAL A 33 -16.83 7.79 -4.88
C VAL A 33 -16.11 7.18 -3.68
N VAL A 34 -15.20 7.94 -3.07
CA VAL A 34 -14.33 7.48 -1.97
C VAL A 34 -15.10 6.93 -0.76
N PRO A 35 -16.16 7.59 -0.23
CA PRO A 35 -16.87 7.07 0.94
C PRO A 35 -17.49 5.69 0.72
N ASP A 36 -18.02 5.45 -0.49
CA ASP A 36 -18.61 4.17 -0.87
C ASP A 36 -17.55 3.08 -0.98
N CYS A 37 -16.40 3.38 -1.59
CA CYS A 37 -15.25 2.48 -1.64
C CYS A 37 -14.83 2.02 -0.25
N LEU A 38 -14.57 2.99 0.64
CA LEU A 38 -14.04 2.75 1.98
C LEU A 38 -14.99 1.94 2.87
N SER A 39 -16.26 1.83 2.51
CA SER A 39 -17.29 1.10 3.25
C SER A 39 -17.63 -0.26 2.66
N SER A 40 -17.18 -0.56 1.42
CA SER A 40 -17.51 -1.82 0.75
C SER A 40 -16.71 -3.01 1.32
N PRO A 41 -17.33 -4.18 1.55
CA PRO A 41 -16.65 -5.36 2.08
C PRO A 41 -15.42 -5.80 1.26
N GLU A 42 -15.52 -5.75 -0.06
CA GLU A 42 -14.46 -6.15 -0.99
C GLU A 42 -13.25 -5.21 -0.89
N PHE A 43 -13.49 -3.91 -0.73
CA PHE A 43 -12.42 -2.95 -0.51
C PHE A 43 -11.78 -3.12 0.86
N LEU A 44 -12.57 -3.33 1.92
CA LEU A 44 -12.05 -3.58 3.26
C LEU A 44 -11.19 -4.86 3.32
N GLU A 45 -11.52 -5.87 2.51
CA GLU A 45 -10.68 -7.06 2.32
C GLU A 45 -9.33 -6.69 1.68
N HIS A 46 -9.35 -5.85 0.63
CA HIS A 46 -8.12 -5.35 0.01
C HIS A 46 -7.26 -4.54 0.98
N VAL A 47 -7.87 -3.61 1.72
CA VAL A 47 -7.22 -2.83 2.78
C VAL A 47 -6.53 -3.76 3.78
N THR A 48 -7.23 -4.79 4.24
CA THR A 48 -6.69 -5.78 5.18
C THR A 48 -5.48 -6.51 4.59
N LYS A 49 -5.55 -6.94 3.33
CA LYS A 49 -4.44 -7.62 2.63
C LYS A 49 -3.20 -6.70 2.55
N VAL A 50 -3.37 -5.43 2.22
CA VAL A 50 -2.27 -4.45 2.18
C VAL A 50 -1.62 -4.30 3.56
N MET A 51 -2.43 -4.14 4.61
CA MET A 51 -1.89 -4.01 5.98
C MET A 51 -1.20 -5.29 6.47
N VAL A 52 -1.61 -6.47 6.01
CA VAL A 52 -0.91 -7.74 6.29
C VAL A 52 0.44 -7.78 5.58
N VAL A 53 0.54 -7.35 4.33
CA VAL A 53 1.82 -7.29 3.61
C VAL A 53 2.78 -6.31 4.26
N ILE A 54 2.30 -5.14 4.68
CA ILE A 54 3.11 -4.15 5.40
C ILE A 54 3.64 -4.72 6.72
N ASP A 55 2.77 -5.38 7.50
CA ASP A 55 3.13 -6.03 8.75
C ASP A 55 4.15 -7.16 8.53
N ALA A 56 3.98 -7.96 7.47
CA ALA A 56 4.93 -8.98 7.09
C ALA A 56 6.29 -8.38 6.72
N ALA A 57 6.32 -7.29 5.95
CA ALA A 57 7.56 -6.61 5.58
C ALA A 57 8.30 -6.05 6.80
N VAL A 58 7.59 -5.52 7.80
CA VAL A 58 8.19 -5.06 9.06
C VAL A 58 8.71 -6.22 9.91
N ASN A 59 7.97 -7.33 10.01
CA ASN A 59 8.36 -8.48 10.84
C ASN A 59 9.48 -9.34 10.22
N HIS A 60 9.72 -9.22 8.91
CA HIS A 60 10.75 -9.98 8.19
C HIS A 60 11.87 -9.07 7.64
N LEU A 61 12.09 -7.89 8.24
CA LEU A 61 13.16 -6.97 7.82
C LEU A 61 14.53 -7.67 7.75
N ASP A 62 14.81 -8.60 8.67
CA ASP A 62 16.07 -9.36 8.71
C ASP A 62 16.15 -10.48 7.66
N ASN A 63 15.03 -10.82 7.01
CA ASN A 63 14.96 -11.85 5.98
C ASN A 63 14.06 -11.43 4.81
N LEU A 64 14.29 -10.22 4.28
CA LEU A 64 13.56 -9.70 3.12
C LEU A 64 13.71 -10.57 1.86
N HIS A 65 14.79 -11.36 1.77
CA HIS A 65 14.99 -12.30 0.67
C HIS A 65 13.88 -13.38 0.63
N SER A 66 13.41 -13.83 1.81
CA SER A 66 12.26 -14.75 1.88
C SER A 66 10.95 -14.16 1.36
N LEU A 67 10.83 -12.83 1.29
CA LEU A 67 9.68 -12.12 0.73
C LEU A 67 9.87 -11.73 -0.74
N GLU A 68 11.06 -11.95 -1.32
CA GLU A 68 11.40 -11.45 -2.65
C GLU A 68 10.47 -11.99 -3.73
N ASP A 69 10.29 -13.32 -3.81
CA ASP A 69 9.40 -13.93 -4.80
C ASP A 69 7.94 -13.51 -4.62
N PHE A 70 7.50 -13.37 -3.37
CA PHE A 70 6.18 -12.88 -3.05
C PHE A 70 5.97 -11.45 -3.56
N LEU A 71 6.93 -10.55 -3.32
CA LEU A 71 6.88 -9.15 -3.77
C LEU A 71 7.01 -9.02 -5.28
N LEU A 72 7.84 -9.85 -5.93
CA LEU A 72 7.90 -9.93 -7.39
C LEU A 72 6.54 -10.31 -7.98
N ASN A 73 5.90 -11.35 -7.43
CA ASN A 73 4.57 -11.77 -7.88
C ASN A 73 3.50 -10.70 -7.58
N LEU A 74 3.63 -9.98 -6.47
CA LEU A 74 2.74 -8.87 -6.14
C LEU A 74 2.88 -7.75 -7.17
N GLY A 75 4.10 -7.40 -7.58
CA GLY A 75 4.38 -6.45 -8.66
C GLY A 75 3.73 -6.85 -9.99
N LYS A 76 3.84 -8.13 -10.37
CA LYS A 76 3.18 -8.69 -11.57
C LYS A 76 1.66 -8.51 -11.55
N LYS A 77 1.04 -8.78 -10.39
CA LYS A 77 -0.41 -8.60 -10.20
C LYS A 77 -0.82 -7.14 -10.31
N HIS A 78 -0.01 -6.22 -9.78
CA HIS A 78 -0.27 -4.77 -9.88
C HIS A 78 -0.15 -4.28 -11.33
N HIS A 79 0.81 -4.78 -12.11
CA HIS A 79 0.87 -4.51 -13.55
C HIS A 79 -0.40 -4.98 -14.27
N ALA A 80 -0.83 -6.21 -14.00
CA ALA A 80 -2.00 -6.82 -14.67
C ALA A 80 -3.31 -6.07 -14.42
N VAL A 81 -3.43 -5.33 -13.30
CA VAL A 81 -4.61 -4.51 -12.98
C VAL A 81 -4.45 -3.04 -13.36
N GLY A 82 -3.39 -2.67 -14.07
CA GLY A 82 -3.18 -1.32 -14.60
C GLY A 82 -2.56 -0.32 -13.62
N VAL A 83 -2.06 -0.77 -12.47
CA VAL A 83 -1.30 0.10 -11.55
C VAL A 83 0.03 0.46 -12.22
N LYS A 84 0.37 1.75 -12.21
CA LYS A 84 1.64 2.25 -12.75
C LYS A 84 2.69 2.29 -11.64
N THR A 85 3.96 2.20 -12.00
CA THR A 85 5.06 2.28 -11.02
C THR A 85 5.09 3.62 -10.27
N GLN A 86 4.64 4.72 -10.91
CA GLN A 86 4.52 6.03 -10.26
C GLN A 86 3.52 6.02 -9.09
N SER A 87 2.49 5.18 -9.15
CA SER A 87 1.49 5.05 -8.09
C SER A 87 2.09 4.53 -6.78
N PHE A 88 3.21 3.79 -6.83
CA PHE A 88 3.91 3.34 -5.61
C PHE A 88 4.45 4.52 -4.78
N ALA A 89 4.91 5.60 -5.41
CA ALA A 89 5.33 6.78 -4.65
C ALA A 89 4.16 7.39 -3.85
N VAL A 90 2.97 7.46 -4.46
CA VAL A 90 1.76 7.98 -3.83
C VAL A 90 1.31 7.08 -2.67
N VAL A 91 1.39 5.76 -2.84
CA VAL A 91 1.12 4.79 -1.78
C VAL A 91 2.08 4.94 -0.61
N GLY A 92 3.36 5.22 -0.87
CA GLY A 92 4.36 5.51 0.17
C GLY A 92 4.02 6.75 0.99
N GLU A 93 3.64 7.85 0.33
CA GLU A 93 3.22 9.07 1.02
C GLU A 93 1.95 8.85 1.86
N ALA A 94 0.98 8.11 1.33
CA ALA A 94 -0.24 7.74 2.05
C ALA A 94 0.04 6.87 3.29
N LEU A 95 1.00 5.94 3.19
CA LEU A 95 1.45 5.12 4.32
C LEU A 95 2.10 5.98 5.41
N LEU A 96 3.00 6.89 5.04
CA LEU A 96 3.66 7.79 5.99
C LEU A 96 2.67 8.75 6.67
N HIS A 97 1.69 9.24 5.92
CA HIS A 97 0.61 10.05 6.48
C HIS A 97 -0.19 9.27 7.53
N MET A 98 -0.60 8.04 7.21
CA MET A 98 -1.29 7.17 8.16
C MET A 98 -0.48 6.96 9.43
N LEU A 99 0.83 6.69 9.32
CA LEU A 99 1.72 6.52 10.46
C LEU A 99 1.81 7.79 11.31
N GLN A 100 1.92 8.95 10.68
CA GLN A 100 1.93 10.24 11.36
C GLN A 100 0.63 10.47 12.15
N CYS A 101 -0.54 10.24 11.54
CA CYS A 101 -1.83 10.36 12.22
C CYS A 101 -1.98 9.36 13.37
N SER A 102 -1.48 8.14 13.21
CA SER A 102 -1.67 7.05 14.19
C SER A 102 -0.72 7.15 15.39
N LEU A 103 0.48 7.71 15.19
CA LEU A 103 1.53 7.77 16.22
C LEU A 103 1.65 9.16 16.85
N GLY A 104 1.13 10.21 16.21
CA GLY A 104 1.16 11.58 16.72
C GLY A 104 2.58 12.00 17.11
N ALA A 105 2.76 12.39 18.37
CA ALA A 105 4.07 12.80 18.90
C ALA A 105 5.15 11.71 18.86
N SER A 106 4.77 10.43 18.76
CA SER A 106 5.73 9.32 18.61
C SER A 106 6.24 9.14 17.17
N TYR A 107 5.69 9.87 16.20
CA TYR A 107 6.17 9.86 14.82
C TYR A 107 7.40 10.76 14.67
N THR A 108 8.57 10.19 14.92
CA THR A 108 9.85 10.90 14.85
C THR A 108 10.45 10.88 13.44
N THR A 109 11.40 11.78 13.17
CA THR A 109 12.16 11.79 11.91
C THR A 109 12.89 10.47 11.67
N ALA A 110 13.48 9.87 12.73
CA ALA A 110 14.14 8.57 12.63
C ALA A 110 13.16 7.47 12.22
N LEU A 111 11.95 7.47 12.82
CA LEU A 111 10.92 6.50 12.46
C LEU A 111 10.46 6.68 11.01
N ARG A 112 10.24 7.92 10.56
CA ARG A 112 9.93 8.23 9.16
C ARG A 112 10.99 7.68 8.20
N GLN A 113 12.27 7.88 8.50
CA GLN A 113 13.36 7.38 7.66
C GLN A 113 13.42 5.85 7.63
N ALA A 114 13.20 5.18 8.76
CA ALA A 114 13.13 3.72 8.81
C ALA A 114 12.00 3.16 7.92
N TRP A 115 10.83 3.79 7.97
CA TRP A 115 9.69 3.42 7.11
C TRP A 115 9.95 3.68 5.63
N LEU A 116 10.58 4.81 5.28
CA LEU A 116 10.99 5.10 3.91
C LEU A 116 11.95 4.04 3.36
N ASN A 117 12.95 3.64 4.15
CA ASN A 117 13.92 2.63 3.75
C ASN A 117 13.26 1.26 3.52
N MET A 118 12.42 0.81 4.46
CA MET A 118 11.67 -0.45 4.32
C MET A 118 10.77 -0.40 3.08
N TYR A 119 10.00 0.67 2.93
CA TYR A 119 9.07 0.83 1.81
C TYR A 119 9.82 0.86 0.46
N GLY A 120 10.99 1.52 0.41
CA GLY A 120 11.85 1.52 -0.77
C GLY A 120 12.30 0.13 -1.21
N ILE A 121 12.60 -0.76 -0.25
CA ILE A 121 12.95 -2.16 -0.56
C ILE A 121 11.75 -2.90 -1.16
N VAL A 122 10.57 -2.73 -0.57
CA VAL A 122 9.31 -3.32 -1.07
C VAL A 122 9.01 -2.85 -2.49
N VAL A 123 9.07 -1.54 -2.74
CA VAL A 123 8.81 -0.94 -4.05
C VAL A 123 9.85 -1.40 -5.08
N SER A 124 11.12 -1.53 -4.71
CA SER A 124 12.17 -2.04 -5.59
C SER A 124 11.87 -3.47 -6.05
N ALA A 125 11.52 -4.36 -5.12
CA ALA A 125 11.14 -5.73 -5.46
C ALA A 125 9.86 -5.78 -6.32
N MET A 126 8.81 -5.05 -5.95
CA MET A 126 7.58 -5.01 -6.74
C MET A 126 7.80 -4.42 -8.14
N SER A 127 8.64 -3.39 -8.28
CA SER A 127 8.94 -2.78 -9.59
C SER A 127 9.68 -3.74 -10.51
N ARG A 128 10.62 -4.55 -9.98
CA ARG A 128 11.24 -5.64 -10.75
C ARG A 128 10.22 -6.67 -11.21
N GLY A 129 9.25 -7.01 -10.36
CA GLY A 129 8.16 -7.92 -10.71
C GLY A 129 7.23 -7.35 -11.78
N TRP A 130 6.88 -6.08 -11.63
CA TRP A 130 6.06 -5.30 -12.56
C TRP A 130 6.67 -5.29 -13.97
N ALA A 131 7.97 -4.99 -14.08
CA ALA A 131 8.67 -4.91 -15.36
C ALA A 131 8.80 -6.25 -16.10
N LYS A 132 8.74 -7.39 -15.39
CA LYS A 132 8.82 -8.73 -16.01
C LYS A 132 7.56 -9.15 -16.78
N ASN A 133 6.47 -8.39 -16.70
CA ASN A 133 5.22 -8.62 -17.44
C ASN A 133 5.05 -7.67 -18.65
N GLY A 134 6.03 -6.80 -18.92
CA GLY A 134 6.03 -5.87 -20.06
C GLY A 134 6.94 -6.32 -21.18
#